data_AF-A0A1G3PGB0-F1
#
_entry.id   AF-A0A1G3PGB0-F1
#
_cell.length_a   1.000
_cell.length_b   1.000
_cell.length_c   1.000
_cell.angle_alpha   90.00
_cell.angle_beta   90.00
_cell.angle_gamma   90.00
#
_symmetry.space_group_name_H-M   'P 1'
#
loop_
_entity.id
_entity.type
_entity.pdbx_description
1 polymer ?
#
loop_
_entity_poly.entity_id
_entity_poly.type
_entity_poly.pdbx_seq_one_letter_code
_entity_poly.pdbx_strand_id
1 'polypeptide(L)'
;MQFNKKLIFSILLLVIAGGIAVYVIFRAQKIPKFTDSLIITGDKFIIEKQYSYLYTAEYPVSVQKILLTSGITNITGIFTKSGKPLDFQVQNNRELIVFFDKPVFGGEMIELVIRAEILKNAPQINITGFGNNKYSLHYVTWERNLAKKIKKIVLPEGAVIDKVHTAVNEYEIEGNTVQFRWVFDGKQILDISVDFTLSNGTINAIPAAIPVIMDNMVKFRVPKSLVQFAPAIRGDFSLWRDILMTEEGDYYIFQTDLAPGTYRYQYSYGYYVMADSGVLERQYNNFGESYSVIIIQ
;
A
#
# COMPACT_ATOMS: atom_id res chain seq x y z
N MET A 1 58.46 36.84 -8.72
CA MET A 1 57.57 35.88 -8.04
C MET A 1 57.29 34.72 -8.99
N GLN A 2 58.05 33.63 -8.91
CA GLN A 2 57.79 32.45 -9.73
C GLN A 2 56.60 31.71 -9.12
N PHE A 3 55.40 31.91 -9.70
CA PHE A 3 54.23 31.13 -9.32
C PHE A 3 54.53 29.64 -9.58
N ASN A 4 54.41 28.84 -8.52
CA ASN A 4 54.79 27.44 -8.52
C ASN A 4 53.82 26.67 -9.42
N LYS A 5 54.22 26.44 -10.68
CA LYS A 5 53.40 25.77 -11.72
C LYS A 5 52.84 24.42 -11.24
N LYS A 6 53.53 23.75 -10.32
CA LYS A 6 53.06 22.51 -9.68
C LYS A 6 51.79 22.71 -8.85
N LEU A 7 51.66 23.83 -8.14
CA LEU A 7 50.50 24.14 -7.30
C LEU A 7 49.25 24.40 -8.16
N ILE A 8 49.41 25.13 -9.27
CA ILE A 8 48.31 25.41 -10.22
C ILE A 8 47.83 24.10 -10.86
N PHE A 9 48.76 23.23 -11.25
CA PHE A 9 48.42 21.94 -11.86
C PHE A 9 47.67 21.02 -10.87
N SER A 10 48.11 20.97 -9.61
CA SER A 10 47.42 20.20 -8.57
C SER A 10 46.02 20.71 -8.26
N ILE A 11 45.82 22.04 -8.21
CA ILE A 11 44.49 22.63 -8.00
C ILE A 11 43.59 22.33 -9.21
N LEU A 12 44.10 22.45 -10.43
CA LEU A 12 43.35 22.13 -11.64
C LEU A 12 42.91 20.65 -11.67
N LEU A 13 43.80 19.74 -11.26
CA LEU A 13 43.51 18.31 -11.16
C LEU A 13 42.45 18.03 -10.10
N LEU A 14 42.44 18.77 -8.99
CA LEU A 14 41.45 18.64 -7.93
C LEU A 14 40.07 19.18 -8.35
N VAL A 15 40.02 20.26 -9.13
CA VAL A 15 38.79 20.79 -9.72
C VAL A 15 38.25 19.85 -10.81
N ILE A 16 39.12 19.26 -11.62
CA ILE A 16 38.72 18.27 -12.64
C ILE A 16 38.25 16.98 -11.98
N ALA A 17 38.96 16.46 -10.98
CA ALA A 17 38.55 15.26 -10.25
C ALA A 17 37.27 15.48 -9.45
N GLY A 18 37.13 16.64 -8.79
CA GLY A 18 35.91 17.05 -8.09
C GLY A 18 34.73 17.29 -9.04
N GLY A 19 34.99 17.90 -10.20
CA GLY A 19 33.99 18.13 -11.25
C GLY A 19 33.52 16.84 -11.91
N ILE A 20 34.43 15.89 -12.19
CA ILE A 20 34.11 14.56 -12.71
C ILE A 20 33.32 13.75 -11.66
N ALA A 21 33.71 13.78 -10.38
CA ALA A 21 32.97 13.10 -9.33
C ALA A 21 31.53 13.63 -9.16
N VAL A 22 31.32 14.93 -9.32
CA VAL A 22 29.98 15.54 -9.30
C VAL A 22 29.19 15.24 -10.58
N TYR A 23 29.86 15.11 -11.74
CA TYR A 23 29.22 14.81 -13.04
C TYR A 23 28.79 13.34 -13.18
N VAL A 24 29.53 12.40 -12.59
CA VAL A 24 29.27 10.94 -12.67
C VAL A 24 27.97 10.52 -11.96
N ILE A 25 27.40 11.35 -11.09
CA ILE A 25 26.16 11.03 -10.36
C ILE A 25 24.90 11.13 -11.27
N PHE A 26 24.97 11.69 -12.48
CA PHE A 26 23.76 12.18 -13.18
C PHE A 26 23.30 11.51 -14.49
N ARG A 27 23.81 10.35 -14.93
CA ARG A 27 23.27 9.69 -16.14
C ARG A 27 23.03 8.19 -16.02
N ALA A 28 22.08 7.83 -15.16
CA ALA A 28 21.36 6.56 -15.31
C ALA A 28 20.00 6.86 -15.98
N GLN A 29 19.82 6.41 -17.23
CA GLN A 29 18.49 6.46 -17.85
C GLN A 29 17.68 5.29 -17.28
N LYS A 30 17.08 5.51 -16.11
CA LYS A 30 16.16 4.55 -15.51
C LYS A 30 14.98 4.40 -16.47
N ILE A 31 14.76 3.21 -17.00
CA ILE A 31 13.47 2.80 -17.58
C ILE A 31 12.80 1.94 -16.52
N PRO A 32 12.27 2.52 -15.44
CA PRO A 32 11.72 1.69 -14.39
C PRO A 32 10.40 1.11 -14.89
N LYS A 33 10.38 -0.20 -15.13
CA LYS A 33 9.14 -0.95 -15.09
C LYS A 33 8.93 -1.36 -13.64
N PHE A 34 7.95 -0.71 -12.99
CA PHE A 34 7.51 -1.09 -11.66
C PHE A 34 6.23 -1.91 -11.79
N THR A 35 6.26 -3.12 -11.24
CA THR A 35 5.06 -3.91 -11.01
C THR A 35 4.96 -4.14 -9.52
N ASP A 36 3.95 -3.54 -8.89
CA ASP A 36 3.71 -3.72 -7.46
C ASP A 36 2.61 -4.79 -7.28
N SER A 37 2.85 -5.68 -6.34
CA SER A 37 1.94 -6.77 -5.97
C SER A 37 1.65 -6.69 -4.49
N LEU A 38 0.39 -6.76 -4.10
CA LEU A 38 0.01 -6.98 -2.71
C LEU A 38 -0.20 -8.47 -2.50
N ILE A 39 0.59 -9.07 -1.62
CA ILE A 39 0.57 -10.49 -1.30
C ILE A 39 0.15 -10.63 0.15
N ILE A 40 -0.85 -11.46 0.40
CA ILE A 40 -1.34 -11.75 1.74
C ILE A 40 -0.88 -13.15 2.13
N THR A 41 -0.11 -13.23 3.21
CA THR A 41 0.43 -14.50 3.73
C THR A 41 0.01 -14.67 5.19
N GLY A 42 -1.09 -15.39 5.45
CA GLY A 42 -1.55 -15.79 6.79
C GLY A 42 -1.70 -14.66 7.83
N ASP A 43 -0.58 -14.23 8.40
CA ASP A 43 -0.46 -13.19 9.43
C ASP A 43 0.12 -11.85 8.95
N LYS A 44 0.52 -11.74 7.67
CA LYS A 44 1.27 -10.60 7.11
C LYS A 44 0.71 -10.10 5.78
N PHE A 45 0.89 -8.80 5.56
CA PHE A 45 0.68 -8.14 4.28
C PHE A 45 2.03 -7.75 3.69
N ILE A 46 2.34 -8.26 2.50
CA ILE A 46 3.61 -8.03 1.82
C ILE A 46 3.33 -7.22 0.54
N ILE A 47 3.94 -6.04 0.43
CA ILE A 47 4.09 -5.38 -0.86
C ILE A 47 5.37 -5.91 -1.51
N GLU A 48 5.21 -6.60 -2.63
CA GLU A 48 6.32 -6.98 -3.50
C GLU A 48 6.43 -5.97 -4.64
N LYS A 49 7.59 -5.32 -4.75
CA LYS A 49 7.90 -4.38 -5.82
C LYS A 49 8.97 -4.97 -6.73
N GLN A 50 8.68 -5.05 -8.02
CA GLN A 50 9.65 -5.49 -9.02
C GLN A 50 10.25 -4.28 -9.72
N TYR A 51 11.57 -4.20 -9.76
CA TYR A 51 12.34 -3.16 -10.43
C TYR A 51 13.13 -3.79 -11.57
N SER A 52 12.90 -3.33 -12.79
CA SER A 52 13.80 -3.58 -13.92
C SER A 52 14.37 -2.26 -14.40
N TYR A 53 15.69 -2.17 -14.52
CA TYR A 53 16.36 -1.02 -15.13
C TYR A 53 17.65 -1.42 -15.85
N LEU A 54 17.96 -0.70 -16.92
CA LEU A 54 19.22 -0.84 -17.64
C LEU A 54 20.28 0.00 -16.95
N TYR A 55 21.39 -0.62 -16.57
CA TYR A 55 22.53 0.08 -16.01
C TYR A 55 23.39 0.63 -17.14
N THR A 56 23.65 1.94 -17.18
CA THR A 56 24.30 2.61 -18.32
C THR A 56 25.60 3.34 -17.95
N ALA A 57 26.22 3.04 -16.82
CA ALA A 57 27.44 3.74 -16.41
C ALA A 57 28.69 3.17 -17.09
N GLU A 58 29.72 4.01 -17.24
CA GLU A 58 31.04 3.62 -17.75
C GLU A 58 31.81 2.71 -16.78
N TYR A 59 31.50 2.78 -15.49
CA TYR A 59 32.19 2.04 -14.44
C TYR A 59 31.24 1.07 -13.74
N PRO A 60 31.73 -0.09 -13.30
CA PRO A 60 30.89 -1.05 -12.63
C PRO A 60 30.50 -0.60 -11.22
N VAL A 61 29.30 -0.96 -10.77
CA VAL A 61 28.82 -0.69 -9.40
C VAL A 61 28.57 -1.94 -8.60
N SER A 62 28.98 -1.91 -7.35
CA SER A 62 28.66 -2.95 -6.36
C SER A 62 27.57 -2.50 -5.37
N VAL A 63 27.10 -1.25 -5.47
CA VAL A 63 26.12 -0.66 -4.54
C VAL A 63 25.11 0.19 -5.31
N GLN A 64 23.84 0.06 -4.97
CA GLN A 64 22.75 0.88 -5.52
C GLN A 64 21.88 1.47 -4.43
N LYS A 65 21.56 2.76 -4.58
CA LYS A 65 20.55 3.44 -3.76
C LYS A 65 19.16 3.39 -4.41
N ILE A 66 18.16 2.92 -3.68
CA ILE A 66 16.76 2.80 -4.09
C ILE A 66 15.89 3.63 -3.14
N LEU A 67 14.99 4.44 -3.69
CA LEU A 67 14.01 5.18 -2.91
C LEU A 67 12.72 4.36 -2.83
N LEU A 68 12.25 4.08 -1.61
CA LEU A 68 10.97 3.43 -1.41
C LEU A 68 9.82 4.44 -1.41
N THR A 69 8.67 4.00 -1.92
CA THR A 69 7.42 4.74 -1.80
C THR A 69 6.96 4.81 -0.33
N SER A 70 6.10 5.78 -0.03
CA SER A 70 5.55 5.92 1.31
C SER A 70 4.71 4.71 1.74
N GLY A 71 4.58 4.52 3.06
CA GLY A 71 3.71 3.48 3.66
C GLY A 71 4.37 2.15 4.00
N ILE A 72 5.59 1.88 3.53
CA ILE A 72 6.38 0.72 3.95
C ILE A 72 6.98 0.96 5.34
N THR A 73 6.81 -0.02 6.23
CA THR A 73 7.25 0.06 7.64
C THR A 73 8.35 -0.92 7.97
N ASN A 74 8.40 -2.08 7.31
CA ASN A 74 9.44 -3.08 7.55
C ASN A 74 9.86 -3.76 6.24
N ILE A 75 11.15 -3.73 5.89
CA ILE A 75 11.64 -4.34 4.66
C ILE A 75 12.13 -5.73 5.04
N THR A 76 11.49 -6.76 4.49
CA THR A 76 11.74 -8.14 4.87
C THR A 76 12.76 -8.83 3.97
N GLY A 77 13.01 -8.28 2.78
CA GLY A 77 14.08 -8.77 1.94
C GLY A 77 14.17 -8.05 0.60
N ILE A 78 15.36 -8.15 0.00
CA ILE A 78 15.63 -7.75 -1.37
C ILE A 78 16.25 -8.94 -2.06
N PHE A 79 15.76 -9.27 -3.24
CA PHE A 79 16.16 -10.43 -4.00
C PHE A 79 16.44 -10.04 -5.44
N THR A 80 17.28 -10.81 -6.12
CA THR A 80 17.26 -10.84 -7.58
C THR A 80 15.98 -11.52 -8.06
N LYS A 81 15.61 -11.34 -9.33
CA LYS A 81 14.47 -12.08 -9.92
C LYS A 81 14.62 -13.61 -9.88
N SER A 82 15.86 -14.11 -9.82
CA SER A 82 16.15 -15.53 -9.63
C SER A 82 15.99 -16.01 -8.18
N GLY A 83 15.50 -15.14 -7.27
CA GLY A 83 15.26 -15.46 -5.87
C GLY A 83 16.49 -15.41 -4.97
N LYS A 84 17.65 -14.94 -5.48
CA LYS A 84 18.86 -14.83 -4.66
C LYS A 84 18.72 -13.63 -3.71
N PRO A 85 18.90 -13.79 -2.39
CA PRO A 85 18.87 -12.67 -1.46
C PRO A 85 20.07 -11.73 -1.71
N LEU A 86 19.86 -10.44 -1.51
CA LEU A 86 20.89 -9.41 -1.56
C LEU A 86 20.99 -8.72 -0.19
N ASP A 87 22.20 -8.37 0.19
CA ASP A 87 22.45 -7.56 1.38
C ASP A 87 21.94 -6.14 1.17
N PHE A 88 21.43 -5.53 2.23
CA PHE A 88 20.93 -4.16 2.19
C PHE A 88 21.03 -3.45 3.52
N GLN A 89 21.03 -2.11 3.46
CA GLN A 89 20.93 -1.23 4.61
C GLN A 89 19.79 -0.24 4.39
N VAL A 90 19.03 0.02 5.45
CA VAL A 90 17.97 1.03 5.47
C VAL A 90 18.54 2.29 6.11
N GLN A 91 18.55 3.41 5.37
CA GLN A 91 18.92 4.71 5.90
C GLN A 91 17.68 5.57 6.22
N ASN A 92 17.88 6.64 6.99
CA ASN A 92 16.85 7.62 7.32
C ASN A 92 16.12 8.08 6.04
N ASN A 93 14.79 8.23 6.12
CA ASN A 93 13.91 8.62 5.01
C ASN A 93 13.64 7.54 3.94
N ARG A 94 13.62 6.24 4.31
CA ARG A 94 13.22 5.14 3.41
C ARG A 94 14.11 4.99 2.18
N GLU A 95 15.39 5.29 2.36
CA GLU A 95 16.41 5.04 1.36
C GLU A 95 17.01 3.66 1.62
N LEU A 96 16.98 2.81 0.59
CA LEU A 96 17.57 1.49 0.61
C LEU A 96 18.92 1.52 -0.10
N ILE A 97 19.95 1.04 0.57
CA ILE A 97 21.25 0.77 -0.05
C ILE A 97 21.33 -0.73 -0.27
N VAL A 98 21.41 -1.16 -1.53
CA VAL A 98 21.50 -2.56 -1.94
C VAL A 98 22.94 -2.87 -2.36
N PHE A 99 23.48 -3.98 -1.88
CA PHE A 99 24.81 -4.46 -2.22
C PHE A 99 24.70 -5.63 -3.19
N PHE A 100 25.45 -5.57 -4.29
CA PHE A 100 25.51 -6.64 -5.27
C PHE A 100 26.71 -7.54 -4.99
N ASP A 101 26.51 -8.86 -5.11
CA ASP A 101 27.58 -9.85 -4.90
C ASP A 101 28.72 -9.74 -5.92
N LYS A 102 28.41 -9.17 -7.10
CA LYS A 102 29.37 -8.89 -8.15
C LYS A 102 29.12 -7.48 -8.69
N PRO A 103 30.18 -6.80 -9.18
CA PRO A 103 30.00 -5.52 -9.84
C PRO A 103 29.09 -5.66 -11.07
N VAL A 104 28.16 -4.73 -11.23
CA VAL A 104 27.25 -4.64 -12.39
C VAL A 104 27.84 -3.69 -13.41
N PHE A 105 27.95 -4.14 -14.67
CA PHE A 105 28.58 -3.39 -15.76
C PHE A 105 27.58 -2.64 -16.63
N GLY A 106 28.06 -1.60 -17.33
CA GLY A 106 27.26 -0.86 -18.31
C GLY A 106 26.67 -1.79 -19.38
N GLY A 107 25.39 -1.62 -19.69
CA GLY A 107 24.60 -2.47 -20.58
C GLY A 107 23.90 -3.64 -19.88
N GLU A 108 24.20 -3.93 -18.60
CA GLU A 108 23.54 -5.00 -17.87
C GLU A 108 22.14 -4.58 -17.38
N MET A 109 21.20 -5.50 -17.49
CA MET A 109 19.84 -5.33 -17.01
C MET A 109 19.76 -5.84 -15.56
N ILE A 110 19.35 -4.97 -14.64
CA ILE A 110 19.20 -5.32 -13.23
C ILE A 110 17.72 -5.57 -12.94
N GLU A 111 17.42 -6.75 -12.41
CA GLU A 111 16.08 -7.13 -11.96
C GLU A 111 16.08 -7.41 -10.46
N LEU A 112 15.39 -6.55 -9.71
CA LEU A 112 15.27 -6.64 -8.26
C LEU A 112 13.82 -6.85 -7.84
N VAL A 113 13.65 -7.65 -6.81
CA VAL A 113 12.38 -7.89 -6.12
C VAL A 113 12.55 -7.42 -4.68
N ILE A 114 11.81 -6.39 -4.29
CA ILE A 114 11.81 -5.88 -2.91
C ILE A 114 10.52 -6.32 -2.24
N ARG A 115 10.63 -6.97 -1.08
CA ARG A 115 9.50 -7.36 -0.24
C ARG A 115 9.47 -6.52 1.02
N ALA A 116 8.31 -5.97 1.31
CA ALA A 116 8.08 -5.13 2.46
C ALA A 116 6.79 -5.51 3.17
N GLU A 117 6.86 -5.66 4.48
CA GLU A 117 5.70 -5.83 5.35
C GLU A 117 5.04 -4.48 5.65
N ILE A 118 3.71 -4.47 5.61
CA ILE A 118 2.90 -3.40 6.17
C ILE A 118 2.53 -3.77 7.61
N LEU A 119 2.43 -2.78 8.49
CA LEU A 119 1.92 -2.94 9.85
C LEU A 119 0.62 -3.76 9.87
N LYS A 120 0.59 -4.78 10.74
CA LYS A 120 -0.49 -5.76 10.88
C LYS A 120 -1.86 -5.14 11.21
N ASN A 121 -1.88 -3.96 11.82
CA ASN A 121 -3.07 -3.23 12.26
C ASN A 121 -3.11 -1.84 11.60
N ALA A 122 -3.32 -1.83 10.30
CA ALA A 122 -3.43 -0.60 9.52
C ALA A 122 -4.87 -0.49 8.99
N PRO A 123 -5.62 0.59 9.30
CA PRO A 123 -6.98 0.73 8.78
C PRO A 123 -7.01 0.66 7.24
N GLN A 124 -5.98 1.19 6.58
CA GLN A 124 -5.84 1.18 5.12
C GLN A 124 -5.52 -0.19 4.51
N ILE A 125 -5.13 -1.18 5.31
CA ILE A 125 -5.00 -2.56 4.86
C ILE A 125 -5.33 -3.56 5.96
N ASN A 126 -6.44 -4.26 5.80
CA ASN A 126 -6.89 -5.22 6.79
C ASN A 126 -7.71 -6.34 6.15
N ILE A 127 -7.94 -7.39 6.91
CA ILE A 127 -8.87 -8.45 6.54
C ILE A 127 -9.91 -8.52 7.65
N THR A 128 -11.18 -8.45 7.24
CA THR A 128 -12.31 -8.55 8.13
C THR A 128 -12.96 -9.93 7.99
N GLY A 129 -13.25 -10.59 9.10
CA GLY A 129 -13.89 -11.91 9.15
C GLY A 129 -15.39 -11.79 9.48
N PHE A 130 -16.22 -12.46 8.68
CA PHE A 130 -17.68 -12.44 8.77
C PHE A 130 -18.27 -13.73 9.36
N GLY A 131 -17.40 -14.63 9.84
CA GLY A 131 -17.78 -15.99 10.24
C GLY A 131 -17.95 -16.93 9.05
N ASN A 132 -18.15 -18.23 9.33
CA ASN A 132 -18.34 -19.27 8.30
C ASN A 132 -17.29 -19.26 7.19
N ASN A 133 -16.02 -19.04 7.55
CA ASN A 133 -14.90 -18.97 6.62
C ASN A 133 -15.01 -17.86 5.54
N LYS A 134 -15.84 -16.84 5.77
CA LYS A 134 -15.98 -15.67 4.88
C LYS A 134 -15.15 -14.50 5.37
N TYR A 135 -14.45 -13.88 4.45
CA TYR A 135 -13.53 -12.78 4.70
C TYR A 135 -13.69 -11.69 3.64
N SER A 136 -13.30 -10.46 4.00
CA SER A 136 -13.12 -9.37 3.05
C SER A 136 -11.75 -8.74 3.30
N LEU A 137 -10.88 -8.76 2.30
CA LEU A 137 -9.69 -7.93 2.26
C LEU A 137 -10.13 -6.51 1.96
N HIS A 138 -9.61 -5.53 2.69
CA HIS A 138 -9.77 -4.12 2.41
C HIS A 138 -8.39 -3.49 2.19
N TYR A 139 -8.21 -2.80 1.08
CA TYR A 139 -7.00 -2.07 0.76
C TYR A 139 -7.33 -0.70 0.16
N VAL A 140 -6.89 0.36 0.84
CA VAL A 140 -7.10 1.75 0.42
C VAL A 140 -5.77 2.47 0.36
N THR A 141 -5.51 3.18 -0.73
CA THR A 141 -4.37 4.11 -0.81
C THR A 141 -4.73 5.41 -1.52
N TRP A 142 -4.30 6.50 -0.89
CA TRP A 142 -4.41 7.87 -1.40
C TRP A 142 -3.12 8.29 -2.12
N GLU A 143 -2.08 7.45 -2.09
CA GLU A 143 -0.84 7.72 -2.81
C GLU A 143 -1.03 7.40 -4.30
N ARG A 144 -1.26 8.45 -5.10
CA ARG A 144 -1.47 8.33 -6.56
C ARG A 144 -0.40 7.50 -7.27
N ASN A 145 0.86 7.56 -6.82
CA ASN A 145 1.95 6.79 -7.41
C ASN A 145 1.88 5.29 -7.07
N LEU A 146 1.42 4.94 -5.86
CA LEU A 146 1.22 3.56 -5.46
C LEU A 146 -0.04 2.99 -6.12
N ALA A 147 -1.12 3.77 -6.14
CA ALA A 147 -2.38 3.43 -6.81
C ALA A 147 -2.18 3.05 -8.29
N LYS A 148 -1.31 3.78 -9.01
CA LYS A 148 -0.99 3.49 -10.42
C LYS A 148 -0.23 2.17 -10.61
N LYS A 149 0.58 1.75 -9.63
CA LYS A 149 1.58 0.69 -9.77
C LYS A 149 1.12 -0.69 -9.31
N ILE A 150 0.10 -0.77 -8.44
CA ILE A 150 -0.45 -2.05 -8.02
C ILE A 150 -1.11 -2.73 -9.22
N LYS A 151 -0.63 -3.94 -9.55
CA LYS A 151 -1.12 -4.74 -10.67
C LYS A 151 -1.81 -6.01 -10.26
N LYS A 152 -1.52 -6.52 -9.07
CA LYS A 152 -2.16 -7.73 -8.58
C LYS A 152 -2.32 -7.72 -7.08
N ILE A 153 -3.40 -8.35 -6.63
CA ILE A 153 -3.64 -8.76 -5.26
C ILE A 153 -3.65 -10.28 -5.25
N VAL A 154 -2.78 -10.88 -4.43
CA VAL A 154 -2.69 -12.33 -4.25
C VAL A 154 -3.18 -12.64 -2.85
N LEU A 155 -4.35 -13.27 -2.75
CA LEU A 155 -4.90 -13.76 -1.49
C LEU A 155 -4.12 -15.00 -1.01
N PRO A 156 -4.33 -15.48 0.23
CA PRO A 156 -3.70 -16.72 0.69
C PRO A 156 -4.00 -17.92 -0.21
N GLU A 157 -3.13 -18.91 -0.17
CA GLU A 157 -3.36 -20.17 -0.88
C GLU A 157 -4.66 -20.84 -0.38
N GLY A 158 -5.46 -21.35 -1.31
CA GLY A 158 -6.78 -21.93 -1.01
C GLY A 158 -7.91 -20.91 -0.86
N ALA A 159 -7.64 -19.60 -0.95
CA ALA A 159 -8.70 -18.59 -0.98
C ALA A 159 -9.47 -18.67 -2.30
N VAL A 160 -10.81 -18.66 -2.21
CA VAL A 160 -11.72 -18.60 -3.36
C VAL A 160 -12.37 -17.22 -3.38
N ILE A 161 -12.11 -16.45 -4.43
CA ILE A 161 -12.63 -15.08 -4.58
C ILE A 161 -14.11 -15.13 -4.95
N ASP A 162 -14.95 -14.50 -4.13
CA ASP A 162 -16.39 -14.40 -4.34
C ASP A 162 -16.75 -13.14 -5.13
N LYS A 163 -16.20 -11.99 -4.73
CA LYS A 163 -16.51 -10.69 -5.32
C LYS A 163 -15.38 -9.69 -5.14
N VAL A 164 -15.10 -8.90 -6.17
CA VAL A 164 -14.18 -7.77 -6.09
C VAL A 164 -15.00 -6.47 -6.14
N HIS A 165 -14.83 -5.63 -5.13
CA HIS A 165 -15.37 -4.29 -5.08
C HIS A 165 -14.23 -3.32 -5.33
N THR A 166 -14.30 -2.59 -6.44
CA THR A 166 -13.28 -1.61 -6.76
C THR A 166 -13.83 -0.59 -7.75
N ALA A 167 -13.21 0.58 -7.74
CA ALA A 167 -13.41 1.62 -8.73
C ALA A 167 -12.66 1.35 -10.06
N VAL A 168 -11.86 0.28 -10.14
CA VAL A 168 -11.10 -0.14 -11.33
C VAL A 168 -11.96 -1.04 -12.22
N ASN A 169 -12.21 -0.62 -13.45
CA ASN A 169 -13.17 -1.30 -14.33
C ASN A 169 -12.59 -2.54 -15.03
N GLU A 170 -11.26 -2.64 -15.14
CA GLU A 170 -10.61 -3.72 -15.89
C GLU A 170 -9.74 -4.57 -14.97
N TYR A 171 -10.27 -5.75 -14.59
CA TYR A 171 -9.51 -6.75 -13.84
C TYR A 171 -9.94 -8.15 -14.25
N GLU A 172 -9.10 -9.12 -13.93
CA GLU A 172 -9.33 -10.54 -14.11
C GLU A 172 -9.04 -11.29 -12.82
N ILE A 173 -9.77 -12.37 -12.60
CA ILE A 173 -9.56 -13.28 -11.46
C ILE A 173 -8.93 -14.56 -12.00
N GLU A 174 -7.77 -14.92 -11.48
CA GLU A 174 -7.05 -16.15 -11.79
C GLU A 174 -6.70 -16.86 -10.49
N GLY A 175 -7.44 -17.93 -10.16
CA GLY A 175 -7.30 -18.64 -8.88
C GLY A 175 -7.58 -17.73 -7.68
N ASN A 176 -6.58 -17.58 -6.81
CA ASN A 176 -6.62 -16.70 -5.62
C ASN A 176 -6.08 -15.28 -5.91
N THR A 177 -5.90 -14.91 -7.17
CA THR A 177 -5.29 -13.65 -7.58
C THR A 177 -6.29 -12.78 -8.34
N VAL A 178 -6.33 -11.49 -7.99
CA VAL A 178 -6.98 -10.43 -8.79
C VAL A 178 -5.89 -9.69 -9.54
N GLN A 179 -5.95 -9.67 -10.86
CA GLN A 179 -5.02 -8.95 -11.74
C GLN A 179 -5.71 -7.75 -12.37
N PHE A 180 -5.13 -6.56 -12.25
CA PHE A 180 -5.69 -5.32 -12.79
C PHE A 180 -5.06 -5.01 -14.15
N ARG A 181 -5.88 -4.97 -15.20
CA ARG A 181 -5.48 -4.45 -16.51
C ARG A 181 -5.47 -2.92 -16.38
N TRP A 182 -4.36 -2.29 -16.76
CA TRP A 182 -4.08 -0.89 -16.44
C TRP A 182 -5.17 0.07 -16.94
N VAL A 183 -5.99 0.63 -16.04
CA VAL A 183 -6.52 2.01 -16.17
C VAL A 183 -6.78 2.57 -14.77
N PHE A 184 -5.83 3.31 -14.19
CA PHE A 184 -6.17 4.26 -13.13
C PHE A 184 -6.70 5.51 -13.83
N ASP A 185 -8.01 5.54 -14.04
CA ASP A 185 -8.77 6.48 -14.88
C ASP A 185 -8.86 7.90 -14.28
N GLY A 186 -7.73 8.47 -13.88
CA GLY A 186 -7.68 9.80 -13.26
C GLY A 186 -8.28 9.91 -11.86
N LYS A 187 -8.79 8.80 -11.29
CA LYS A 187 -9.28 8.73 -9.91
C LYS A 187 -8.17 9.12 -8.92
N GLN A 188 -8.53 9.60 -7.73
CA GLN A 188 -7.53 10.07 -6.75
C GLN A 188 -7.19 9.01 -5.71
N ILE A 189 -8.10 8.07 -5.49
CA ILE A 189 -8.04 7.05 -4.45
C ILE A 189 -8.13 5.68 -5.13
N LEU A 190 -7.26 4.75 -4.73
CA LEU A 190 -7.41 3.35 -5.04
C LEU A 190 -8.03 2.67 -3.82
N ASP A 191 -9.27 2.24 -3.98
CA ASP A 191 -9.99 1.43 -3.02
C ASP A 191 -10.31 0.09 -3.67
N ILE A 192 -9.80 -0.97 -3.06
CA ILE A 192 -10.05 -2.34 -3.48
C ILE A 192 -10.48 -3.12 -2.26
N SER A 193 -11.57 -3.85 -2.44
CA SER A 193 -11.99 -4.86 -1.50
C SER A 193 -12.22 -6.17 -2.22
N VAL A 194 -11.79 -7.27 -1.61
CA VAL A 194 -11.94 -8.60 -2.19
C VAL A 194 -12.61 -9.47 -1.15
N ASP A 195 -13.83 -9.89 -1.44
CA ASP A 195 -14.56 -10.86 -0.64
C ASP A 195 -14.13 -12.26 -1.08
N PHE A 196 -13.82 -13.12 -0.12
CA PHE A 196 -13.35 -14.46 -0.38
C PHE A 196 -13.73 -15.44 0.73
N THR A 197 -13.73 -16.72 0.38
CA THR A 197 -13.79 -17.82 1.32
C THR A 197 -12.44 -18.50 1.47
N LEU A 198 -12.16 -19.04 2.66
CA LEU A 198 -10.95 -19.83 2.92
C LEU A 198 -11.32 -21.09 3.69
N SER A 199 -11.36 -22.23 3.00
CA SER A 199 -11.78 -23.50 3.62
C SER A 199 -10.73 -24.13 4.51
N ASN A 200 -9.44 -23.86 4.25
CA ASN A 200 -8.30 -24.42 4.97
C ASN A 200 -7.31 -23.31 5.34
N GLY A 201 -6.79 -23.35 6.57
CA GLY A 201 -5.82 -22.39 7.09
C GLY A 201 -6.43 -21.34 8.03
N THR A 202 -5.57 -20.69 8.81
CA THR A 202 -5.95 -19.58 9.68
C THR A 202 -5.39 -18.29 9.11
N ILE A 203 -6.24 -17.27 9.03
CA ILE A 203 -5.86 -15.92 8.65
C ILE A 203 -6.14 -14.98 9.81
N ASN A 204 -5.23 -14.05 10.07
CA ASN A 204 -5.45 -13.06 11.10
C ASN A 204 -6.45 -12.01 10.59
N ALA A 205 -7.73 -12.21 10.92
CA ALA A 205 -8.82 -11.32 10.55
C ALA A 205 -9.37 -10.58 11.77
N ILE A 206 -9.72 -9.31 11.55
CA ILE A 206 -10.44 -8.48 12.51
C ILE A 206 -11.92 -8.87 12.45
N PRO A 207 -12.63 -8.97 13.59
CA PRO A 207 -14.06 -9.28 13.56
C PRO A 207 -14.85 -8.18 12.85
N ALA A 208 -15.81 -8.56 11.99
CA ALA A 208 -16.73 -7.62 11.37
C ALA A 208 -17.55 -6.89 12.44
N ALA A 209 -17.48 -5.56 12.45
CA ALA A 209 -18.19 -4.70 13.38
C ALA A 209 -19.42 -4.04 12.73
N ILE A 210 -20.33 -4.87 12.19
CA ILE A 210 -21.54 -4.40 11.52
C ILE A 210 -22.31 -3.43 12.45
N PRO A 211 -22.82 -2.28 11.96
CA PRO A 211 -23.67 -1.40 12.75
C PRO A 211 -24.86 -2.16 13.34
N VAL A 212 -25.22 -1.84 14.59
CA VAL A 212 -26.41 -2.40 15.24
C VAL A 212 -27.56 -1.43 15.05
N ILE A 213 -28.70 -1.93 14.59
CA ILE A 213 -29.93 -1.16 14.40
C ILE A 213 -30.95 -1.66 15.42
N MET A 214 -31.48 -0.74 16.23
CA MET A 214 -32.55 -0.99 17.21
C MET A 214 -33.61 0.10 17.01
N ASP A 215 -34.70 -0.24 16.32
CA ASP A 215 -35.68 0.73 15.83
C ASP A 215 -35.00 1.82 14.99
N ASN A 216 -35.15 3.10 15.35
CA ASN A 216 -34.50 4.24 14.70
C ASN A 216 -33.09 4.50 15.23
N MET A 217 -32.65 3.82 16.28
CA MET A 217 -31.33 4.01 16.87
C MET A 217 -30.30 3.16 16.13
N VAL A 218 -29.25 3.80 15.64
CA VAL A 218 -28.13 3.14 15.00
C VAL A 218 -26.89 3.30 15.85
N LYS A 219 -26.19 2.19 16.08
CA LYS A 219 -24.89 2.14 16.76
C LYS A 219 -23.82 1.66 15.80
N PHE A 220 -23.01 2.60 15.33
CA PHE A 220 -21.81 2.34 14.53
C PHE A 220 -20.67 1.90 15.44
N ARG A 221 -19.80 1.00 14.95
CA ARG A 221 -18.77 0.37 15.77
C ARG A 221 -17.49 0.16 14.97
N VAL A 222 -16.35 0.42 15.60
CA VAL A 222 -15.01 0.11 15.08
C VAL A 222 -14.23 -0.67 16.14
N PRO A 223 -13.67 -1.85 15.83
CA PRO A 223 -12.86 -2.62 16.79
C PRO A 223 -11.60 -1.85 17.19
N LYS A 224 -11.28 -1.80 18.48
CA LYS A 224 -10.02 -1.19 18.99
C LYS A 224 -8.77 -1.93 18.49
N SER A 225 -8.90 -3.18 18.08
CA SER A 225 -7.80 -3.93 17.45
C SER A 225 -7.39 -3.39 16.08
N LEU A 226 -8.27 -2.62 15.40
CA LEU A 226 -7.98 -2.00 14.12
C LEU A 226 -7.13 -0.73 14.26
N VAL A 227 -7.41 0.10 15.27
CA VAL A 227 -6.76 1.40 15.47
C VAL A 227 -6.50 1.73 16.93
N GLN A 228 -5.34 2.33 17.19
CA GLN A 228 -4.90 2.70 18.55
C GLN A 228 -5.63 3.91 19.12
N PHE A 229 -6.13 4.80 18.27
CA PHE A 229 -6.78 6.05 18.67
C PHE A 229 -8.21 6.09 18.15
N ALA A 230 -9.06 6.83 18.86
CA ALA A 230 -10.45 7.01 18.50
C ALA A 230 -10.59 7.56 17.06
N PRO A 231 -11.26 6.82 16.16
CA PRO A 231 -11.59 7.33 14.84
C PRO A 231 -12.74 8.34 14.91
N ALA A 232 -13.01 8.98 13.78
CA ALA A 232 -14.25 9.72 13.57
C ALA A 232 -15.16 8.97 12.58
N ILE A 233 -16.45 9.26 12.63
CA ILE A 233 -17.44 8.84 11.64
C ILE A 233 -17.99 10.05 10.91
N ARG A 234 -18.31 9.88 9.63
CA ARG A 234 -18.98 10.88 8.79
C ARG A 234 -19.98 10.20 7.88
N GLY A 235 -21.03 10.92 7.49
CA GLY A 235 -22.02 10.38 6.56
C GLY A 235 -23.11 11.38 6.22
N ASP A 236 -24.15 10.90 5.55
CA ASP A 236 -25.30 11.73 5.17
C ASP A 236 -25.94 12.40 6.41
N PHE A 237 -25.99 11.72 7.55
CA PHE A 237 -26.52 12.23 8.83
C PHE A 237 -25.67 13.35 9.47
N SER A 238 -24.39 13.48 9.10
CA SER A 238 -23.50 14.53 9.62
C SER A 238 -23.18 15.60 8.58
N LEU A 239 -23.85 15.58 7.42
CA LEU A 239 -23.49 16.36 6.24
C LEU A 239 -22.00 16.21 5.90
N TRP A 240 -21.49 14.98 6.04
CA TRP A 240 -20.11 14.60 5.77
C TRP A 240 -19.07 15.30 6.65
N ARG A 241 -19.46 15.81 7.81
CA ARG A 241 -18.53 16.31 8.85
C ARG A 241 -18.10 15.17 9.77
N ASP A 242 -16.85 15.22 10.20
CA ASP A 242 -16.28 14.23 11.12
C ASP A 242 -16.87 14.42 12.53
N ILE A 243 -17.34 13.30 13.10
CA ILE A 243 -17.82 13.20 14.47
C ILE A 243 -16.93 12.18 15.19
N LEU A 244 -16.25 12.60 16.25
CA LEU A 244 -15.39 11.69 17.02
C LEU A 244 -16.21 10.57 17.67
N MET A 245 -15.71 9.34 17.55
CA MET A 245 -16.30 8.17 18.20
C MET A 245 -15.82 8.05 19.65
N THR A 246 -16.65 7.50 20.53
CA THR A 246 -16.34 7.30 21.95
C THR A 246 -15.97 5.86 22.24
N GLU A 247 -15.23 5.61 23.32
CA GLU A 247 -14.86 4.25 23.71
C GLU A 247 -16.01 3.54 24.43
N GLU A 248 -16.29 2.29 24.03
CA GLU A 248 -17.18 1.39 24.74
C GLU A 248 -16.68 -0.06 24.61
N GLY A 249 -16.17 -0.62 25.71
CA GLY A 249 -15.58 -1.97 25.72
C GLY A 249 -14.43 -2.11 24.71
N ASP A 250 -14.53 -3.13 23.85
CA ASP A 250 -13.56 -3.43 22.79
C ASP A 250 -13.76 -2.62 21.49
N TYR A 251 -14.68 -1.65 21.51
CA TYR A 251 -15.05 -0.85 20.34
C TYR A 251 -14.91 0.65 20.59
N TYR A 252 -14.71 1.39 19.50
CA TYR A 252 -15.12 2.78 19.38
C TYR A 252 -16.52 2.83 18.79
N ILE A 253 -17.38 3.69 19.30
CA ILE A 253 -18.79 3.74 18.92
C ILE A 253 -19.26 5.16 18.59
N PHE A 254 -20.29 5.24 17.75
CA PHE A 254 -21.13 6.43 17.60
C PHE A 254 -22.57 5.99 17.51
N GLN A 255 -23.45 6.67 18.25
CA GLN A 255 -24.86 6.36 18.29
C GLN A 255 -25.68 7.57 17.89
N THR A 256 -26.68 7.36 17.04
CA THR A 256 -27.58 8.41 16.57
C THR A 256 -28.93 7.84 16.17
N ASP A 257 -29.97 8.66 16.26
CA ASP A 257 -31.30 8.33 15.76
C ASP A 257 -31.41 8.74 14.28
N LEU A 258 -31.74 7.78 13.43
CA LEU A 258 -31.96 7.97 12.00
C LEU A 258 -33.41 7.60 11.67
N ALA A 259 -34.08 8.45 10.88
CA ALA A 259 -35.38 8.10 10.32
C ALA A 259 -35.26 6.92 9.34
N PRO A 260 -36.35 6.22 9.02
CA PRO A 260 -36.36 5.20 7.97
C PRO A 260 -35.82 5.75 6.65
N GLY A 261 -34.88 5.02 6.02
CA GLY A 261 -34.17 5.48 4.83
C GLY A 261 -32.84 4.78 4.59
N THR A 262 -32.16 5.21 3.53
CA THR A 262 -30.82 4.73 3.16
C THR A 262 -29.79 5.82 3.41
N TYR A 263 -28.74 5.48 4.16
CA TYR A 263 -27.68 6.41 4.52
C TYR A 263 -26.32 5.86 4.09
N ARG A 264 -25.45 6.76 3.64
CA ARG A 264 -24.04 6.47 3.35
C ARG A 264 -23.16 7.00 4.47
N TYR A 265 -22.12 6.25 4.80
CA TYR A 265 -21.16 6.63 5.83
C TYR A 265 -19.76 6.07 5.58
N GLN A 266 -18.80 6.63 6.32
CA GLN A 266 -17.38 6.27 6.32
C GLN A 266 -16.78 6.48 7.70
N TYR A 267 -15.64 5.85 7.95
CA TYR A 267 -14.77 6.16 9.07
C TYR A 267 -13.55 6.97 8.63
N SER A 268 -13.13 7.88 9.50
CA SER A 268 -11.95 8.73 9.37
C SER A 268 -10.92 8.33 10.42
N TYR A 269 -9.76 7.87 9.97
CA TYR A 269 -8.62 7.43 10.77
C TYR A 269 -7.47 8.43 10.62
N GLY A 270 -7.72 9.69 10.95
CA GLY A 270 -6.80 10.80 10.70
C GLY A 270 -6.85 11.24 9.23
N TYR A 271 -5.79 10.96 8.46
CA TYR A 271 -5.73 11.32 7.04
C TYR A 271 -6.38 10.28 6.10
N TYR A 272 -6.80 9.14 6.64
CA TYR A 272 -7.43 8.07 5.86
C TYR A 272 -8.93 8.07 6.09
N VAL A 273 -9.71 8.34 5.04
CA VAL A 273 -11.16 8.17 5.03
C VAL A 273 -11.49 6.95 4.18
N MET A 274 -12.35 6.07 4.70
CA MET A 274 -12.70 4.83 4.02
C MET A 274 -14.04 4.25 4.48
N ALA A 275 -14.64 3.41 3.64
CA ALA A 275 -15.81 2.61 4.02
C ALA A 275 -15.52 1.69 5.21
N ASP A 276 -16.58 1.34 5.93
CA ASP A 276 -16.60 0.33 6.99
C ASP A 276 -16.23 -1.04 6.42
N SER A 277 -15.09 -1.59 6.87
CA SER A 277 -14.65 -2.93 6.45
C SER A 277 -15.55 -4.04 6.98
N GLY A 278 -16.39 -3.76 7.98
CA GLY A 278 -17.42 -4.64 8.53
C GLY A 278 -18.68 -4.71 7.68
N VAL A 279 -18.81 -3.94 6.60
CA VAL A 279 -19.97 -3.96 5.69
C VAL A 279 -19.52 -4.30 4.28
N LEU A 280 -20.09 -5.35 3.71
CA LEU A 280 -19.73 -5.83 2.37
C LEU A 280 -20.28 -4.92 1.25
N GLU A 281 -21.44 -4.32 1.49
CA GLU A 281 -22.07 -3.42 0.52
C GLU A 281 -21.33 -2.08 0.46
N ARG A 282 -20.87 -1.74 -0.75
CA ARG A 282 -20.12 -0.51 -1.02
C ARG A 282 -20.71 0.24 -2.20
N GLN A 283 -20.70 1.57 -2.10
CA GLN A 283 -20.94 2.49 -3.21
C GLN A 283 -19.68 3.30 -3.48
N TYR A 284 -19.48 3.75 -4.72
CA TYR A 284 -18.31 4.55 -5.09
C TYR A 284 -18.73 5.90 -5.68
N ASN A 285 -17.99 6.97 -5.35
CA ASN A 285 -18.11 8.25 -6.06
C ASN A 285 -17.22 8.30 -7.31
N ASN A 286 -17.33 9.42 -8.04
CA ASN A 286 -16.53 9.70 -9.23
C ASN A 286 -15.01 9.83 -8.94
N PHE A 287 -14.60 10.05 -7.68
CA PHE A 287 -13.19 10.12 -7.27
C PHE A 287 -12.57 8.76 -6.94
N GLY A 288 -13.38 7.69 -6.91
CA GLY A 288 -12.96 6.34 -6.52
C GLY A 288 -13.04 6.07 -5.02
N GLU A 289 -13.62 6.99 -4.26
CA GLU A 289 -13.86 6.84 -2.83
C GLU A 289 -15.05 5.91 -2.59
N SER A 290 -14.92 4.97 -1.65
CA SER A 290 -16.00 4.06 -1.27
C SER A 290 -16.79 4.56 -0.06
N TYR A 291 -18.07 4.17 -0.01
CA TYR A 291 -18.98 4.41 1.09
C TYR A 291 -19.63 3.11 1.52
N SER A 292 -19.80 2.93 2.82
CA SER A 292 -20.70 1.91 3.35
C SER A 292 -22.13 2.42 3.33
N VAL A 293 -23.07 1.50 3.14
CA VAL A 293 -24.49 1.80 3.10
C VAL A 293 -25.16 1.13 4.30
N ILE A 294 -26.07 1.86 4.94
CA ILE A 294 -26.98 1.33 5.95
C ILE A 294 -28.41 1.67 5.59
N ILE A 295 -29.32 0.71 5.81
CA ILE A 295 -30.75 0.84 5.52
C ILE A 295 -31.50 0.72 6.85
N ILE A 296 -32.29 1.74 7.17
CA ILE A 296 -33.17 1.80 8.35
C ILE A 296 -34.60 1.54 7.87
N GLN A 297 -35.24 0.54 8.48
CA GLN A 297 -36.59 0.07 8.11
C GLN A 297 -37.68 0.76 8.91
#